data_AF-A0A3G9JSX7-F1
#
_entry.id   AF-A0A3G9JSX7-F1
#
_cell.length_a   1.000
_cell.length_b   1.000
_cell.length_c   1.000
_cell.angle_alpha   90.00
_cell.angle_beta   90.00
_cell.angle_gamma   90.00
#
_symmetry.space_group_name_H-M   'P 1'
#
loop_
_entity.id
_entity.type
_entity.pdbx_description
1 polymer ?
#
loop_
_entity_poly.entity_id
_entity_poly.type
_entity_poly.pdbx_seq_one_letter_code
_entity_poly.pdbx_strand_id
1 'polypeptide(L)'
;MNDIQFSENLKTLRHSHHLTQEQLAEILNTTSKSISRWENGKTMPDYTVMLELSRYFHVSLDDLIKKTQTPMSDQAYHQLLSLLTSLALLLSLTLHSSLGNLFYQSTAIPLIIPLLLLGSPLYITQVRYYLHHTASGQWLIAHHSSLFLILLVTTLILALSR
;
A
#
# COMPACT_ATOMS: atom_id res chain seq x y z
N MET A 1 -33.35 -4.62 31.37
CA MET A 1 -32.82 -3.79 30.27
C MET A 1 -31.94 -2.75 30.95
N ASN A 2 -30.65 -2.62 30.60
CA ASN A 2 -29.75 -1.74 31.37
C ASN A 2 -30.00 -0.27 31.03
N ASP A 3 -30.59 0.49 31.95
CA ASP A 3 -30.84 1.94 31.83
C ASP A 3 -29.55 2.74 31.50
N ILE A 4 -28.40 2.22 31.94
CA ILE A 4 -27.05 2.76 31.71
C ILE A 4 -26.73 2.86 30.20
N GLN A 5 -27.31 2.00 29.37
CA GLN A 5 -27.00 1.92 27.95
C GLN A 5 -27.65 3.07 27.17
N PHE A 6 -28.93 3.30 27.44
CA PHE A 6 -29.70 4.38 26.83
C PHE A 6 -29.17 5.76 27.23
N SER A 7 -28.83 5.94 28.51
CA SER A 7 -28.37 7.24 29.04
C SER A 7 -27.09 7.72 28.36
N GLU A 8 -26.12 6.82 28.16
CA GLU A 8 -24.88 7.12 27.45
C GLU A 8 -25.11 7.36 25.96
N ASN A 9 -25.92 6.53 25.31
CA ASN A 9 -26.24 6.70 23.88
C ASN A 9 -26.92 8.06 23.62
N LEU A 10 -27.90 8.43 24.43
CA LEU A 10 -28.60 9.71 24.32
C LEU A 10 -27.61 10.88 24.46
N LYS A 11 -26.71 10.79 25.44
CA LYS A 11 -25.68 11.81 25.67
C LYS A 11 -24.71 11.90 24.48
N THR A 12 -24.24 10.77 23.97
CA THR A 12 -23.37 10.71 22.78
C THR A 12 -24.06 11.31 21.55
N LEU A 13 -25.31 10.94 21.28
CA LEU A 13 -26.10 11.48 20.17
C LEU A 13 -26.27 12.99 20.32
N ARG A 14 -26.67 13.49 21.51
CA ARG A 14 -26.79 14.92 21.77
C ARG A 14 -25.48 15.66 21.49
N HIS A 15 -24.35 15.13 21.96
CA HIS A 15 -23.05 15.75 21.73
C HIS A 15 -22.60 15.71 20.26
N SER A 16 -22.89 14.62 19.54
CA SER A 16 -22.58 14.51 18.10
C SER A 16 -23.38 15.49 17.24
N HIS A 17 -24.55 15.92 17.72
CA HIS A 17 -25.37 16.96 17.11
C HIS A 17 -25.10 18.38 17.67
N HIS A 18 -24.08 18.55 18.52
CA HIS A 18 -23.69 19.84 19.11
C HIS A 18 -24.80 20.55 19.90
N LEU A 19 -25.72 19.80 20.51
CA LEU A 19 -26.84 20.36 21.26
C LEU A 19 -26.54 20.48 22.75
N THR A 20 -27.05 21.53 23.39
CA THR A 20 -27.17 21.60 24.85
C THR A 20 -28.37 20.79 25.36
N GLN A 21 -28.43 20.52 26.67
CA GLN A 21 -29.58 19.84 27.26
C GLN A 21 -30.85 20.70 27.13
N GLU A 22 -30.72 22.01 27.22
CA GLU A 22 -31.80 22.98 27.00
C GLU A 22 -32.34 22.94 25.56
N GLN A 23 -31.44 22.92 24.57
CA GLN A 23 -31.84 22.87 23.16
C GLN A 23 -32.56 21.56 22.82
N LEU A 24 -32.03 20.43 23.30
CA LEU A 24 -32.71 19.14 23.10
C LEU A 24 -34.07 19.09 23.82
N ALA A 25 -34.16 19.72 25.00
CA ALA A 25 -35.42 19.82 25.73
C ALA A 25 -36.48 20.63 24.96
N GLU A 26 -36.09 21.75 24.35
CA GLU A 26 -36.97 22.57 23.52
C GLU A 26 -37.49 21.78 22.30
N ILE A 27 -36.60 21.05 21.63
CA ILE A 27 -36.95 20.22 20.46
C ILE A 27 -37.99 19.15 20.82
N LEU A 28 -37.81 18.49 21.96
CA LEU A 28 -38.68 17.40 22.43
C LEU A 28 -39.85 17.87 23.28
N ASN A 29 -40.09 19.19 23.35
CA ASN A 29 -41.13 19.80 24.18
C ASN A 29 -41.11 19.29 25.65
N THR A 30 -39.91 19.13 26.22
CA THR A 30 -39.68 18.66 27.58
C THR A 30 -38.81 19.65 28.37
N THR A 31 -38.32 19.25 29.54
CA THR A 31 -37.45 20.11 30.37
C THR A 31 -36.00 19.64 30.34
N SER A 32 -35.05 20.58 30.41
CA SER A 32 -33.61 20.26 30.54
C SER A 32 -33.35 19.33 31.74
N LYS A 33 -34.11 19.48 32.83
CA LYS A 33 -34.06 18.58 33.99
C LYS A 33 -34.45 17.14 33.63
N SER A 34 -35.42 16.94 32.75
CA SER A 34 -35.78 15.62 32.22
C SER A 34 -34.63 15.02 31.41
N ILE A 35 -34.08 15.78 30.45
CA ILE A 35 -32.92 15.37 29.65
C ILE A 35 -31.73 14.98 30.54
N SER A 36 -31.39 15.84 31.51
CA SER A 36 -30.32 15.57 32.47
C SER A 36 -30.57 14.30 33.27
N ARG A 37 -31.80 14.03 33.71
CA ARG A 37 -32.12 12.77 34.41
C ARG A 37 -32.00 11.55 33.50
N TRP A 38 -32.40 11.67 32.23
CA TRP A 38 -32.27 10.60 31.24
C TRP A 38 -30.80 10.30 30.93
N GLU A 39 -29.99 11.32 30.68
CA GLU A 39 -28.55 11.17 30.42
C GLU A 39 -27.73 10.69 31.61
N ASN A 40 -28.24 10.88 32.83
CA ASN A 40 -27.63 10.36 34.05
C ASN A 40 -28.24 9.03 34.52
N GLY A 41 -29.11 8.40 33.70
CA GLY A 41 -29.74 7.11 34.02
C GLY A 41 -30.67 7.14 35.24
N LYS A 42 -31.11 8.32 35.70
CA LYS A 42 -31.98 8.47 36.88
C LYS A 42 -33.44 8.12 36.58
N THR A 43 -33.85 8.30 35.33
CA THR A 43 -35.19 7.98 34.81
C THR A 43 -35.07 7.64 33.33
N MET A 44 -36.04 6.91 32.78
CA MET A 44 -36.15 6.69 31.34
C MET A 44 -37.34 7.50 30.78
N PRO A 45 -37.23 8.05 29.56
CA PRO A 45 -38.40 8.62 28.88
C PRO A 45 -39.42 7.53 28.55
N ASP A 46 -40.65 7.94 28.27
CA ASP A 46 -41.68 7.03 27.78
C ASP A 46 -41.40 6.60 26.33
N TYR A 47 -42.12 5.58 25.88
CA TYR A 47 -41.96 5.02 24.53
C TYR A 47 -42.18 6.05 23.42
N THR A 48 -43.10 7.00 23.61
CA THR A 48 -43.42 8.04 22.63
C THR A 48 -42.24 8.98 22.42
N VAL A 49 -41.62 9.43 23.52
CA VAL A 49 -40.43 10.28 23.51
C VAL A 49 -39.23 9.51 22.95
N MET A 50 -39.09 8.22 23.25
CA MET A 50 -38.03 7.41 22.65
C MET A 50 -38.18 7.28 21.12
N LEU A 51 -39.42 7.18 20.62
CA LEU A 51 -39.74 7.22 19.19
C LEU A 51 -39.47 8.58 18.55
N GLU A 52 -39.64 9.66 19.30
CA GLU A 52 -39.33 11.00 18.84
C GLU A 52 -37.81 11.22 18.76
N LEU A 53 -37.08 10.77 19.79
CA LEU A 53 -35.61 10.73 19.82
C LEU A 53 -35.03 9.93 18.66
N SER A 54 -35.54 8.73 18.40
CA SER A 54 -35.06 7.89 17.31
C SER A 54 -35.28 8.55 15.93
N ARG A 55 -36.43 9.20 15.74
CA ARG A 55 -36.73 9.98 14.53
C ARG A 55 -35.84 11.21 14.39
N TYR A 56 -35.63 11.95 15.48
CA TYR A 56 -34.82 13.17 15.49
C TYR A 56 -33.35 12.87 15.18
N PHE A 57 -32.78 11.84 15.80
CA PHE A 57 -31.38 11.44 15.60
C PHE A 57 -31.16 10.50 14.42
N HIS A 58 -32.21 10.14 13.67
CA HIS A 58 -32.15 9.21 12.54
C HIS A 58 -31.50 7.87 12.87
N VAL A 59 -31.75 7.35 14.07
CA VAL A 59 -31.27 6.04 14.54
C VAL A 59 -32.45 5.10 14.75
N SER A 60 -32.23 3.78 14.70
CA SER A 60 -33.28 2.86 15.10
C SER A 60 -33.51 2.95 16.62
N LEU A 61 -34.73 2.62 17.07
CA LEU A 61 -35.02 2.54 18.50
C LEU A 61 -34.11 1.49 19.19
N ASP A 62 -33.77 0.44 18.45
CA ASP A 62 -32.82 -0.57 18.88
C ASP A 62 -31.43 0.02 19.09
N ASP A 63 -30.92 0.85 18.18
CA ASP A 63 -29.61 1.51 18.33
C ASP A 63 -29.60 2.54 19.46
N LEU A 64 -30.74 3.19 19.71
CA LEU A 64 -30.88 4.15 20.81
C LEU A 64 -30.75 3.46 22.18
N ILE A 65 -31.23 2.22 22.31
CA ILE A 65 -31.31 1.50 23.59
C ILE A 65 -30.19 0.47 23.75
N LYS A 66 -29.72 -0.15 22.66
CA LYS A 66 -28.70 -1.20 22.69
C LYS A 66 -27.30 -0.59 22.73
N LYS A 67 -26.35 -1.39 23.19
CA LYS A 67 -24.94 -1.06 23.05
C LYS A 67 -24.62 -1.02 21.56
N THR A 68 -24.58 0.16 20.96
CA THR A 68 -23.98 0.31 19.64
C THR A 68 -22.55 -0.19 19.79
N GLN A 69 -22.24 -1.31 19.15
CA GLN A 69 -20.86 -1.70 18.97
C GLN A 69 -20.28 -0.56 18.15
N THR A 70 -19.50 0.30 18.81
CA THR A 70 -18.69 1.28 18.12
C THR A 70 -17.97 0.52 17.01
N PRO A 71 -18.07 0.91 15.73
CA PRO A 71 -17.12 0.39 14.76
C PRO A 71 -15.74 0.65 15.37
N MET A 72 -14.96 -0.43 15.45
CA MET A 72 -13.72 -0.51 16.24
C MET A 72 -12.97 0.82 16.16
N SER A 73 -12.66 1.41 17.34
CA SER A 73 -11.92 2.68 17.51
C SER A 73 -11.06 2.98 16.28
N ASP A 74 -11.29 4.11 15.61
CA ASP A 74 -10.56 4.50 14.39
C ASP A 74 -9.04 4.32 14.51
N GLN A 75 -8.52 4.42 15.74
CA GLN A 75 -7.13 4.14 16.10
C GLN A 75 -6.69 2.69 15.79
N ALA A 76 -7.50 1.69 16.13
CA ALA A 76 -7.22 0.29 15.84
C ALA A 76 -7.31 0.00 14.33
N TYR A 77 -8.23 0.67 13.62
CA TYR A 77 -8.34 0.56 12.17
C TYR A 77 -7.09 1.13 11.47
N HIS A 78 -6.64 2.31 11.86
CA HIS A 78 -5.40 2.91 11.35
C HIS A 78 -4.14 2.08 11.70
N GLN A 79 -4.11 1.49 12.90
CA GLN A 79 -3.04 0.55 13.28
C GLN A 79 -3.03 -0.68 12.38
N LEU A 80 -4.19 -1.31 12.16
CA LEU A 80 -4.31 -2.48 11.28
C LEU A 80 -3.89 -2.15 9.84
N LEU A 81 -4.31 -1.00 9.31
CA LEU A 81 -3.97 -0.58 7.95
C LEU A 81 -2.47 -0.32 7.77
N SER A 82 -1.81 0.27 8.77
CA SER A 82 -0.34 0.48 8.75
C SER A 82 0.43 -0.84 8.84
N LEU A 83 -0.07 -1.83 9.59
CA LEU A 83 0.50 -3.17 9.61
C LEU A 83 0.34 -3.89 8.26
N LEU A 84 -0.84 -3.84 7.64
CA LEU A 84 -1.07 -4.47 6.33
C LEU A 84 -0.19 -3.85 5.23
N THR A 85 -0.06 -2.53 5.22
CA THR A 85 0.78 -1.82 4.24
C THR A 85 2.26 -2.12 4.43
N SER A 86 2.76 -2.17 5.67
CA SER A 86 4.16 -2.55 5.94
C SER A 86 4.46 -4.00 5.54
N LEU A 87 3.56 -4.95 5.80
CA LEU A 87 3.70 -6.34 5.36
C LEU A 87 3.70 -6.47 3.84
N ALA A 88 2.81 -5.75 3.14
CA ALA A 88 2.77 -5.72 1.69
C ALA A 88 4.07 -5.17 1.07
N LEU A 89 4.67 -4.15 1.69
CA LEU A 89 5.96 -3.58 1.25
C LEU A 89 7.10 -4.60 1.43
N LEU A 90 7.16 -5.28 2.58
CA LEU A 90 8.15 -6.33 2.83
C LEU A 90 8.02 -7.49 1.84
N LEU A 91 6.79 -7.93 1.56
CA LEU A 91 6.53 -8.97 0.56
C LEU A 91 6.98 -8.51 -0.84
N SER A 92 6.67 -7.28 -1.22
CA SER A 92 7.08 -6.72 -2.52
C SER A 92 8.60 -6.68 -2.68
N LEU A 93 9.33 -6.29 -1.61
CA LEU A 93 10.79 -6.24 -1.61
C LEU A 93 11.42 -7.63 -1.75
N THR A 94 10.89 -8.61 -1.01
CA THR A 94 11.39 -9.99 -1.04
C THR A 94 11.05 -10.71 -2.33
N LEU A 95 9.88 -10.44 -2.93
CA LEU A 95 9.53 -10.96 -4.25
C LEU A 95 10.42 -10.37 -5.34
N HIS A 96 10.73 -9.07 -5.29
CA HIS A 96 11.61 -8.43 -6.27
C HIS A 96 13.03 -9.02 -6.24
N SER A 97 13.60 -9.21 -5.05
CA SER A 97 14.92 -9.83 -4.91
C SER A 97 14.92 -11.31 -5.31
N SER A 98 13.87 -12.05 -4.99
CA SER A 98 13.71 -13.46 -5.39
C SER A 98 13.59 -13.62 -6.91
N LEU A 99 12.79 -12.78 -7.58
CA LEU A 99 12.71 -12.74 -9.05
C LEU A 99 14.06 -12.40 -9.67
N GLY A 100 14.76 -11.39 -9.15
CA GLY A 100 16.11 -11.03 -9.59
C GLY A 100 17.09 -12.20 -9.51
N ASN A 101 17.03 -13.00 -8.44
CA ASN A 101 17.85 -14.20 -8.30
C ASN A 101 17.50 -15.28 -9.32
N LEU A 102 16.21 -15.48 -9.64
CA LEU A 102 15.80 -16.40 -10.71
C LEU A 102 16.32 -15.94 -12.08
N PHE A 103 16.32 -14.64 -12.38
CA PHE A 103 16.93 -14.11 -13.60
C PHE A 103 18.45 -14.28 -13.62
N TYR A 104 19.11 -14.12 -12.47
CA TYR A 104 20.56 -14.34 -12.33
C TYR A 104 20.94 -15.81 -12.53
N GLN A 105 20.12 -16.74 -12.02
CA GLN A 105 20.36 -18.19 -12.11
C GLN A 105 19.88 -18.79 -13.44
N SER A 106 18.87 -18.20 -14.09
CA SER A 106 18.34 -18.67 -15.38
C SER A 106 19.22 -18.22 -16.56
N THR A 107 20.35 -18.93 -16.72
CA THR A 107 20.90 -19.41 -18.00
C THR A 107 21.35 -18.44 -19.11
N ALA A 108 21.32 -17.12 -18.98
CA ALA A 108 21.89 -16.24 -20.03
C ALA A 108 23.26 -15.65 -19.66
N ILE A 109 23.37 -15.00 -18.51
CA ILE A 109 24.55 -14.19 -18.15
C ILE A 109 25.83 -15.04 -17.97
N PRO A 110 25.84 -16.18 -17.24
CA PRO A 110 27.07 -16.97 -17.07
C PRO A 110 27.47 -17.76 -18.33
N LEU A 111 26.60 -17.90 -19.35
CA LEU A 111 26.95 -18.53 -20.63
C LEU A 111 27.50 -17.52 -21.66
N ILE A 112 27.05 -16.27 -21.60
CA ILE A 112 27.53 -15.20 -22.51
C ILE A 112 29.01 -14.89 -22.28
N ILE A 113 29.48 -14.86 -21.03
CA ILE A 113 30.87 -14.51 -20.70
C ILE A 113 31.86 -15.57 -21.23
N PRO A 114 31.70 -16.89 -21.01
CA PRO A 114 32.55 -17.91 -21.62
C PRO A 114 32.50 -17.91 -23.14
N LEU A 115 31.34 -17.65 -23.75
CA LEU A 115 31.20 -17.60 -25.21
C LEU A 115 31.98 -16.42 -25.82
N LEU A 116 31.93 -15.24 -25.18
CA LEU A 116 32.75 -14.09 -25.54
C LEU A 116 34.24 -14.36 -25.36
N LEU A 117 34.63 -15.04 -24.27
CA LEU A 117 36.03 -15.37 -24.00
C LEU A 117 36.58 -16.41 -24.99
N LEU A 118 35.81 -17.46 -25.34
CA LEU A 118 36.19 -18.50 -26.30
C LEU A 118 36.21 -18.01 -27.76
N GLY A 119 35.38 -17.02 -28.09
CA GLY A 119 35.40 -16.38 -29.42
C GLY A 119 36.73 -15.69 -29.72
N SER A 120 37.41 -15.14 -28.71
CA SER A 120 38.65 -14.38 -28.90
C SER A 120 39.85 -15.22 -29.39
N PRO A 121 40.19 -16.41 -28.84
CA PRO A 121 41.28 -17.22 -29.38
C PRO A 121 40.96 -17.82 -30.76
N LEU A 122 39.71 -18.18 -31.04
CA LEU A 122 39.29 -18.65 -32.37
C LEU A 122 39.42 -17.54 -33.42
N TYR A 123 39.02 -16.32 -33.06
CA TYR A 123 39.20 -15.15 -33.90
C TYR A 123 40.69 -14.85 -34.15
N ILE A 124 41.53 -14.88 -33.11
CA ILE A 124 42.98 -14.66 -33.22
C ILE A 124 43.64 -15.74 -34.09
N THR A 125 43.24 -17.00 -33.95
CA THR A 125 43.78 -18.10 -34.77
C THR A 125 43.31 -18.02 -36.22
N GLN A 126 42.06 -17.65 -36.49
CA GLN A 126 41.59 -17.38 -37.86
C GLN A 126 42.38 -16.23 -38.49
N VAL A 127 42.53 -15.10 -37.80
CA VAL A 127 43.31 -13.96 -38.29
C VAL A 127 44.77 -14.39 -38.56
N ARG A 128 45.39 -15.14 -37.64
CA ARG A 128 46.76 -15.66 -37.81
C ARG A 128 46.89 -16.61 -39.01
N TYR A 129 45.93 -17.51 -39.19
CA TYR A 129 45.90 -18.42 -40.34
C TYR A 129 45.81 -17.66 -41.66
N TYR A 130 44.91 -16.68 -41.76
CA TYR A 130 44.76 -15.85 -42.96
C TYR A 130 46.03 -15.04 -43.28
N LEU A 131 46.70 -14.51 -42.25
CA LEU A 131 47.96 -13.77 -42.42
C LEU A 131 49.09 -14.62 -42.96
N HIS A 132 49.13 -15.91 -42.62
CA HIS A 132 50.17 -16.81 -43.08
C HIS A 132 49.95 -17.28 -44.53
N HIS A 133 48.71 -17.32 -45.01
CA HIS A 133 48.36 -17.90 -46.32
C HIS A 133 48.03 -16.87 -47.41
N THR A 134 48.01 -15.57 -47.10
CA THR A 134 47.72 -14.52 -48.09
C THR A 134 48.77 -13.40 -48.05
N ALA A 135 49.38 -13.11 -49.20
CA ALA A 135 50.47 -12.12 -49.32
C ALA A 135 50.01 -10.65 -49.09
N SER A 136 48.71 -10.39 -49.01
CA SER A 136 48.10 -9.06 -48.85
C SER A 136 47.31 -8.89 -47.55
N GLY A 137 47.60 -9.69 -46.51
CA GLY A 137 46.82 -9.73 -45.26
C GLY A 137 46.85 -8.47 -44.38
N GLN A 138 47.70 -7.47 -44.68
CA GLN A 138 47.87 -6.29 -43.83
C GLN A 138 46.66 -5.32 -43.85
N TRP A 139 45.95 -5.21 -44.97
CA TRP A 139 44.76 -4.35 -45.09
C TRP A 139 43.56 -4.88 -44.31
N LEU A 140 43.43 -6.21 -44.20
CA LEU A 140 42.32 -6.87 -43.54
C LEU A 140 42.39 -6.70 -42.01
N ILE A 141 43.60 -6.70 -41.43
CA ILE A 141 43.81 -6.43 -39.99
C ILE A 141 43.37 -5.01 -39.63
N ALA A 142 43.75 -4.01 -40.42
CA ALA A 142 43.41 -2.61 -40.15
C ALA A 142 41.89 -2.35 -40.21
N HIS A 143 41.19 -3.02 -41.14
CA HIS A 143 39.74 -2.86 -41.29
C HIS A 143 38.94 -3.56 -40.19
N HIS A 144 39.34 -4.77 -39.75
CA HIS A 144 38.60 -5.47 -38.69
C HIS A 144 38.96 -5.04 -37.26
N SER A 145 40.22 -4.66 -37.00
CA SER A 145 40.61 -4.10 -35.70
C SER A 145 39.94 -2.75 -35.42
N SER A 146 39.75 -1.92 -36.45
CA SER A 146 39.01 -0.66 -36.33
C SER A 146 37.52 -0.87 -36.09
N LEU A 147 36.87 -1.81 -36.79
CA LEU A 147 35.46 -2.16 -36.54
C LEU A 147 35.23 -2.72 -35.13
N PHE A 148 36.14 -3.57 -34.64
CA PHE A 148 36.08 -4.08 -33.27
C PHE A 148 36.23 -2.96 -32.23
N LEU A 149 37.16 -2.02 -32.47
CA LEU A 149 37.39 -0.89 -31.56
C LEU A 149 36.20 0.08 -31.58
N ILE A 150 35.56 0.31 -32.72
CA ILE A 150 34.31 1.08 -32.83
C ILE A 150 33.17 0.39 -32.06
N LEU A 151 33.01 -0.92 -32.19
CA LEU A 151 32.00 -1.68 -31.45
C LEU A 151 32.25 -1.60 -29.93
N LEU A 152 33.51 -1.71 -29.51
CA LEU A 152 33.91 -1.63 -28.10
C LEU A 152 33.67 -0.23 -27.52
N VAL A 153 34.01 0.83 -28.27
CA VAL A 153 33.79 2.22 -27.82
C VAL A 153 32.29 2.57 -27.77
N THR A 154 31.51 2.16 -28.77
CA THR A 154 30.06 2.44 -28.80
C THR A 154 29.31 1.71 -27.68
N THR A 155 29.69 0.47 -27.37
CA THR A 155 29.12 -0.28 -26.24
C THR A 155 29.50 0.33 -24.89
N LEU A 156 30.74 0.82 -24.73
CA LEU A 156 31.17 1.50 -23.51
C LEU A 156 30.42 2.82 -23.28
N ILE A 157 30.20 3.63 -24.33
CA ILE A 157 29.44 4.88 -24.24
C ILE A 157 27.99 4.60 -23.82
N LEU A 158 27.33 3.61 -24.42
CA LEU A 158 25.96 3.24 -24.05
C LEU A 158 25.87 2.75 -22.60
N ALA A 159 26.87 2.00 -22.13
CA ALA A 159 26.93 1.53 -20.75
C ALA A 159 27.13 2.66 -19.73
N LEU A 160 27.88 3.71 -20.07
CA LEU A 160 28.11 4.88 -19.22
C LEU A 160 26.97 5.92 -19.29
N SER A 161 26.09 5.84 -20.30
CA SER A 161 24.94 6.73 -20.46
C SER A 161 23.67 6.28 -19.70
N ARG A 162 23.73 5.14 -19.01
CA ARG A 162 22.67 4.61 -18.12
C ARG A 162 23.09 4.76 -16.67
#